data_AF-A0A3C1S6R0-F1
#
_entry.id   AF-A0A3C1S6R0-F1
#
_cell.length_a   1.000
_cell.length_b   1.000
_cell.length_c   1.000
_cell.angle_alpha   90.00
_cell.angle_beta   90.00
_cell.angle_gamma   90.00
#
_symmetry.space_group_name_H-M   'P 1'
#
loop_
_entity.id
_entity.type
_entity.pdbx_description
1 polymer ?
#
loop_
_entity_poly.entity_id
_entity_poly.type
_entity_poly.pdbx_seq_one_letter_code
_entity_poly.pdbx_strand_id
1 'polypeptide(L)'
;MRKSSVNLSEVKDRLQNLEEQVRLMDKKLQFQSGLPCFEFVIESEGKEIWSGMDLLNRYPQILQKHPDSELVISWRSSPVTLI
;
A
#
# COMPACT_ATOMS: atom_id res chain seq x y z
N MET A 1 -3.48 8.71 -51.08
CA MET A 1 -3.19 8.66 -49.62
C MET A 1 -4.18 7.71 -48.97
N ARG A 2 -3.74 6.52 -48.51
CA ARG A 2 -4.63 5.55 -47.84
C ARG A 2 -4.85 6.01 -46.40
N LYS A 3 -6.08 6.36 -46.05
CA LYS A 3 -6.50 6.56 -44.66
C LYS A 3 -6.55 5.18 -44.01
N SER A 4 -5.57 4.84 -43.18
CA SER A 4 -5.63 3.66 -42.33
C SER A 4 -6.80 3.85 -41.37
N SER A 5 -7.92 3.16 -41.62
CA SER A 5 -9.06 3.12 -40.72
C SER A 5 -8.60 2.47 -39.43
N VAL A 6 -8.48 3.26 -38.36
CA VAL A 6 -8.16 2.74 -37.03
C VAL A 6 -9.26 1.74 -36.66
N ASN A 7 -8.89 0.46 -36.56
CA ASN A 7 -9.80 -0.58 -36.14
C ASN A 7 -10.02 -0.43 -34.63
N LEU A 8 -11.14 0.18 -34.25
CA LEU A 8 -11.47 0.49 -32.86
C LEU A 8 -11.50 -0.76 -31.97
N SER A 9 -11.83 -1.93 -32.54
CA SER A 9 -11.77 -3.20 -31.82
C SER A 9 -10.34 -3.55 -31.44
N GLU A 10 -9.42 -3.46 -32.41
CA GLU A 10 -8.00 -3.77 -32.18
C GLU A 10 -7.38 -2.81 -31.15
N VAL A 11 -7.74 -1.53 -31.20
CA VAL A 11 -7.28 -0.54 -30.21
C VAL A 11 -7.81 -0.86 -28.81
N LYS A 12 -9.08 -1.26 -28.71
CA LYS A 12 -9.70 -1.66 -27.44
C LYS A 12 -9.03 -2.91 -26.86
N ASP A 13 -8.77 -3.93 -27.67
CA ASP A 13 -8.13 -5.16 -27.22
C ASP A 13 -6.69 -4.90 -26.73
N ARG A 14 -5.97 -4.01 -27.42
CA ARG A 14 -4.62 -3.58 -27.00
C ARG A 14 -4.64 -2.80 -25.69
N LEU A 15 -5.63 -1.92 -25.47
CA LEU A 15 -5.78 -1.18 -24.23
C LEU A 15 -6.09 -2.12 -23.05
N GLN A 16 -7.01 -3.06 -23.24
CA GLN A 16 -7.35 -4.06 -22.21
C GLN A 16 -6.14 -4.93 -21.84
N ASN A 17 -5.33 -5.33 -22.83
CA ASN A 17 -4.10 -6.06 -22.56
C ASN A 17 -3.08 -5.21 -21.78
N LEU A 18 -2.91 -3.93 -22.15
CA LEU A 18 -2.03 -3.01 -21.42
C LEU A 18 -2.49 -2.80 -19.98
N GLU A 19 -3.78 -2.63 -19.74
CA GLU A 19 -4.35 -2.52 -18.39
C GLU A 19 -4.04 -3.76 -17.55
N GLU A 20 -4.18 -4.95 -18.12
CA GLU A 20 -3.87 -6.19 -17.43
C GLU A 20 -2.36 -6.32 -17.13
N GLN A 21 -1.49 -5.93 -18.06
CA GLN A 21 -0.04 -5.92 -17.81
C GLN A 21 0.35 -4.95 -16.70
N VAL A 22 -0.25 -3.75 -16.67
CA VAL A 22 -0.03 -2.77 -15.59
C VAL A 22 -0.51 -3.31 -14.25
N ARG A 23 -1.67 -3.94 -14.20
CA ARG A 23 -2.20 -4.59 -12.98
C ARG A 23 -1.28 -5.69 -12.47
N LEU A 24 -0.72 -6.50 -13.37
CA LEU A 24 0.24 -7.56 -13.03
C LEU A 24 1.58 -6.98 -12.55
N MET A 25 2.04 -5.86 -13.11
CA MET A 25 3.22 -5.15 -12.62
C MET A 25 3.00 -4.56 -11.23
N ASP A 26 1.86 -3.90 -10.99
CA ASP A 26 1.52 -3.34 -9.68
C ASP A 26 1.46 -4.44 -8.61
N LYS A 27 0.82 -5.57 -8.93
CA LYS A 27 0.85 -6.76 -8.06
C LYS A 27 2.28 -7.26 -7.84
N LYS A 28 3.13 -7.34 -8.87
CA LYS A 28 4.52 -7.76 -8.68
C LYS A 28 5.32 -6.78 -7.82
N LEU A 29 5.11 -5.47 -7.97
CA LEU A 29 5.77 -4.44 -7.18
C LEU A 29 5.33 -4.50 -5.70
N GLN A 30 4.04 -4.73 -5.45
CA GLN A 30 3.52 -4.94 -4.10
C GLN A 30 4.04 -6.25 -3.45
N PHE A 31 4.48 -7.23 -4.26
CA PHE A 31 5.02 -8.51 -3.82
C PHE A 31 6.55 -8.63 -3.93
N GLN A 32 7.28 -7.58 -4.35
CA GLN A 32 8.74 -7.60 -4.35
C GLN A 32 9.25 -7.43 -2.91
N SER A 33 9.49 -8.56 -2.26
CA SER A 33 10.33 -8.69 -1.07
C SER A 33 11.64 -7.91 -1.28
N GLY A 34 11.84 -6.84 -0.51
CA GLY A 34 13.04 -6.02 -0.56
C GLY A 34 12.83 -4.50 -0.63
N LEU A 35 11.60 -4.02 -0.90
CA LEU A 35 11.29 -2.61 -0.67
C LEU A 35 11.09 -2.36 0.83
N PRO A 36 11.56 -1.23 1.40
CA PRO A 36 11.28 -0.90 2.78
C PRO A 36 9.77 -0.78 2.96
N CYS A 37 9.17 -1.78 3.59
CA CYS A 37 7.81 -1.65 4.08
C CYS A 37 7.83 -0.57 5.16
N PHE A 38 6.87 0.35 5.15
CA PHE A 38 6.69 1.29 6.26
C PHE A 38 5.56 0.78 7.13
N GLU A 39 5.74 0.87 8.44
CA GLU A 39 4.67 0.65 9.39
C GLU A 39 4.47 1.90 10.24
N PHE A 40 3.22 2.16 10.60
CA PHE A 40 2.89 3.11 11.64
C PHE A 40 3.22 2.48 12.99
N VAL A 41 3.67 3.29 13.92
CA VAL A 41 3.88 2.93 15.31
C VAL A 41 3.04 3.88 16.15
N ILE A 42 2.28 3.34 17.08
CA ILE A 42 1.57 4.11 18.09
C ILE A 42 2.20 3.83 19.43
N GLU A 43 2.57 4.91 20.11
CA GLU A 43 3.15 4.89 21.44
C GLU A 43 2.23 5.58 22.43
N SER A 44 2.23 5.10 23.67
CA SER A 44 1.59 5.74 24.80
C SER A 44 2.59 5.75 25.95
N GLU A 45 2.82 6.91 26.56
CA GLU A 45 3.81 7.09 27.64
C GLU A 45 5.22 6.57 27.25
N GLY A 46 5.60 6.74 25.97
CA GLY A 46 6.88 6.29 25.43
C GLY A 46 7.01 4.77 25.24
N LYS A 47 5.89 4.03 25.29
CA LYS A 47 5.85 2.59 25.00
C LYS A 47 5.03 2.30 23.75
N GLU A 48 5.59 1.52 22.83
CA GLU A 48 4.87 0.99 21.68
C GLU A 48 3.71 0.11 22.14
N ILE A 49 2.49 0.49 21.74
CA ILE A 49 1.26 -0.27 22.01
C ILE A 49 0.72 -0.95 20.76
N TRP A 50 1.12 -0.49 19.57
CA TRP A 50 0.74 -1.08 18.30
C TRP A 50 1.68 -0.66 17.18
N SER A 51 1.94 -1.57 16.24
CA SER A 51 2.50 -1.23 14.93
C SER A 51 1.75 -1.94 13.79
N GLY A 52 1.77 -1.34 12.61
CA GLY A 52 1.20 -1.95 11.40
C GLY A 52 0.91 -0.96 10.28
N MET A 53 0.42 -1.49 9.16
CA MET A 53 0.15 -0.69 7.95
C MET A 53 -1.28 -0.11 7.92
N ASP A 54 -2.19 -0.63 8.75
CA ASP A 54 -3.62 -0.34 8.69
C ASP A 54 -4.07 0.58 9.84
N LEU A 55 -3.46 1.77 9.91
CA LEU A 55 -3.71 2.73 10.98
C LEU A 55 -5.20 3.13 11.03
N LEU A 56 -5.83 3.40 9.90
CA LEU A 56 -7.20 3.91 9.84
C LEU A 56 -8.21 2.93 10.46
N ASN A 57 -8.05 1.62 10.23
CA ASN A 57 -8.96 0.63 10.79
C ASN A 57 -8.64 0.32 12.26
N ARG A 58 -7.37 0.43 12.69
CA ARG A 58 -6.97 0.11 14.07
C ARG A 58 -7.07 1.27 15.04
N TYR A 59 -6.83 2.50 14.60
CA TYR A 59 -6.79 3.68 15.46
C TYR A 59 -8.05 3.87 16.32
N PRO A 60 -9.29 3.71 15.80
CA PRO A 60 -10.50 3.84 16.63
C PRO A 60 -10.55 2.85 17.81
N GLN A 61 -10.04 1.62 17.60
CA GLN A 61 -10.03 0.59 18.64
C GLN A 61 -8.95 0.87 19.69
N ILE A 62 -7.85 1.51 19.28
CA ILE A 62 -6.76 1.91 20.17
C ILE A 62 -7.21 3.09 21.04
N LEU A 63 -7.89 4.09 20.46
CA LEU A 63 -8.50 5.18 21.22
C LEU A 63 -9.52 4.68 22.26
N GLN A 64 -10.32 3.66 21.92
CA GLN A 64 -11.25 3.07 22.88
C GLN A 64 -10.55 2.38 24.07
N LYS A 65 -9.36 1.82 23.86
CA LYS A 65 -8.57 1.15 24.90
C LYS A 65 -7.70 2.11 25.71
N HIS A 66 -7.36 3.25 25.12
CA HIS A 66 -6.50 4.29 25.71
C HIS A 66 -7.19 5.67 25.63
N PRO A 67 -8.36 5.85 26.28
CA PRO A 67 -9.17 7.06 26.11
C PRO A 67 -8.52 8.32 26.70
N ASP A 68 -7.72 8.16 27.76
CA ASP A 68 -7.11 9.26 28.52
C ASP A 68 -5.61 9.39 28.29
N SER A 69 -5.04 8.56 27.42
CA SER A 69 -3.59 8.53 27.19
C SER A 69 -3.19 9.48 26.06
N GLU A 70 -2.07 10.17 26.23
CA GLU A 70 -1.42 10.84 25.11
C GLU A 70 -0.84 9.78 24.16
N LEU A 71 -1.26 9.86 22.90
CA LEU A 71 -0.83 8.94 21.84
C LEU A 71 0.13 9.66 20.89
N VAL A 72 1.31 9.09 20.69
CA VAL A 72 2.27 9.54 19.67
C VAL A 72 2.18 8.58 18.50
N ILE A 73 1.94 9.12 17.30
CA ILE A 73 1.90 8.35 16.06
C ILE A 73 3.15 8.70 15.25
N SER A 74 3.98 7.70 14.98
CA SER A 74 5.17 7.82 14.14
C SER A 74 5.14 6.75 13.03
N TRP A 75 6.13 6.79 12.14
CA TRP A 75 6.32 5.76 11.12
C TRP A 75 7.78 5.33 11.11
N ARG A 76 8.04 4.04 10.85
CA ARG A 76 9.38 3.49 10.69
C ARG A 76 9.45 2.59 9.47
N SER A 77 10.64 2.46 8.89
CA SER A 77 10.90 1.37 7.96
C SER A 77 10.85 0.06 8.73
N SER A 78 9.91 -0.81 8.37
CA SER A 78 9.88 -2.20 8.79
C SER A 78 11.19 -2.87 8.38
N PRO A 79 11.82 -3.67 9.26
CA PRO A 79 13.08 -4.33 8.95
C PRO A 79 12.89 -5.21 7.71
N VAL A 80 13.67 -4.93 6.66
CA VAL A 80 13.80 -5.84 5.54
C VAL A 80 14.60 -7.03 6.02
N THR A 81 13.94 -8.13 6.36
CA THR A 81 14.60 -9.41 6.53
C THR A 81 15.04 -9.87 5.14
N LEU A 82 16.32 -9.66 4.81
CA LEU A 82 16.94 -10.33 3.68
C LEU A 82 16.99 -11.82 4.02
N ILE A 83 16.12 -12.62 3.40
CA ILE A 83 16.10 -14.09 3.49
C ILE A 83 17.02 -14.65 2.41
#